data_AF-A0A1W9MBU8-F1
#
_entry.id   AF-A0A1W9MBU8-F1
#
_cell.length_a   1.000
_cell.length_b   1.000
_cell.length_c   1.000
_cell.angle_alpha   90.00
_cell.angle_beta   90.00
_cell.angle_gamma   90.00
#
_symmetry.space_group_name_H-M   'P 1'
#
loop_
_entity.id
_entity.type
_entity.pdbx_description
1 polymer ?
#
loop_
_entity_poly.entity_id
_entity_poly.type
_entity_poly.pdbx_seq_one_letter_code
_entity_poly.pdbx_strand_id
1 'polypeptide(L)'
;MSQFFILAQTKTTARALAAWLELLGEPPVRDLDKDNRVVIQKEKMEGGKERAILAYESLVRQIEIRTADQHGEIPLNEVVILVDRVKPIALNPLVDGSGWDALLGMLILTFPEIYWVFGVISDTSKNNLSTYHTLSSLLARPRRDQLFDATGLRSYIRARSNVVSPDTNLPIRHRAAAAIDEEANYALFHAYAAYRFGYRADAVRSWALMDYLFGKAPDNEGKPHDFDLLFEDVNLNFPDKPGRVHLSSFAKIQHNDGETGRAEHCPMLIDNPAKENSKYRVIVTSGHSGADADKMRSNRSFIESYKGKGRCGFVLKPVGGMFDLWNKAKLFARLDPKYDPTEAGRYRGQAPFFFWPPPPTDAEVEAGGHSAPGKLMLIAQHLVRRADALRDTANTVDECIRGAILATDALELLCYQTPTLALQALCLKHEFEVKAEVAFLGVGYHFDLKRRLDEMERDVKSASHYFHKRRCRAAELDTLVSIGNRLMLAFREAGQFDEEQYCLARIRTWHRLLRFRQTRNPIEQLANAIMAYAEFLLAKPSRYIVALCIWYVALVGLWWVLVPVENVNSDSSPDEILSAASAAWNAFAVANPGEAKSWEAFALNVIGSTAGLFHLGVFISYLYSVVTRK
;
A
#
# COMPACT_ATOMS: atom_id res chain seq x y z
N MET A 1 -0.92 17.93 22.67
CA MET A 1 0.22 17.78 23.62
C MET A 1 0.36 16.30 23.87
N SER A 2 1.58 15.76 23.96
CA SER A 2 1.76 14.32 24.16
C SER A 2 1.12 13.87 25.48
N GLN A 3 0.46 12.72 25.47
CA GLN A 3 -0.10 12.13 26.69
C GLN A 3 0.74 10.95 27.15
N PHE A 4 1.16 11.00 28.42
CA PHE A 4 2.06 10.00 28.98
C PHE A 4 1.31 8.95 29.80
N PHE A 5 1.66 7.69 29.55
CA PHE A 5 1.24 6.54 30.34
C PHE A 5 2.46 5.80 30.87
N ILE A 6 2.29 5.14 32.02
CA ILE A 6 3.32 4.32 32.65
C ILE A 6 2.87 2.87 32.59
N LEU A 7 3.72 2.01 32.05
CA LEU A 7 3.57 0.56 32.04
C LEU A 7 4.75 -0.06 32.79
N ALA A 8 4.49 -0.64 33.96
CA ALA A 8 5.55 -1.12 34.85
C ALA A 8 5.24 -2.49 35.48
N GLN A 9 6.29 -3.26 35.78
CA GLN A 9 6.18 -4.55 36.47
C GLN A 9 6.00 -4.40 37.98
N THR A 10 6.44 -3.27 38.56
CA THR A 10 6.40 -3.06 40.01
C THR A 10 5.99 -1.64 40.37
N LYS A 11 5.41 -1.47 41.57
CA LYS A 11 5.11 -0.14 42.13
C LYS A 11 6.36 0.75 42.25
N THR A 12 7.50 0.17 42.57
CA THR A 12 8.76 0.91 42.73
C THR A 12 9.22 1.54 41.41
N THR A 13 9.22 0.77 40.33
CA THR A 13 9.58 1.28 39.00
C THR A 13 8.54 2.25 38.46
N ALA A 14 7.25 2.00 38.71
CA ALA A 14 6.18 2.95 38.39
C ALA A 14 6.38 4.30 39.09
N ARG A 15 6.76 4.33 40.37
CA ARG A 15 7.10 5.58 41.08
C ARG A 15 8.29 6.31 40.47
N ALA A 16 9.32 5.58 40.07
CA ALA A 16 10.49 6.18 39.43
C ALA A 16 10.12 6.84 38.10
N LEU A 17 9.31 6.18 37.28
CA LEU A 17 8.79 6.76 36.03
C LEU A 17 7.83 7.93 36.27
N ALA A 18 7.00 7.87 37.32
CA ALA A 18 6.11 8.98 37.70
C ALA A 18 6.90 10.22 38.13
N ALA A 19 7.97 10.05 38.91
CA ALA A 19 8.87 11.15 39.25
C ALA A 19 9.54 11.74 38.00
N TRP A 20 9.83 10.93 36.98
CA TRP A 20 10.33 11.43 35.70
C TRP A 20 9.29 12.28 34.97
N LEU A 21 8.01 11.87 34.97
CA LEU A 21 6.93 12.69 34.39
C LEU A 21 6.80 14.04 35.09
N GLU A 22 6.92 14.08 36.43
CA GLU A 22 6.93 15.33 37.18
C GLU A 22 8.07 16.26 36.75
N LEU A 23 9.26 15.72 36.45
CA LEU A 23 10.39 16.50 35.91
C LEU A 23 10.12 17.03 34.50
N LEU A 24 9.27 16.36 33.72
CA LEU A 24 8.80 16.83 32.41
C LEU A 24 7.70 17.89 32.52
N GLY A 25 7.27 18.25 33.74
CA GLY A 25 6.21 19.22 33.99
C GLY A 25 4.80 18.63 33.98
N GLU A 26 4.66 17.30 33.95
CA GLU A 26 3.36 16.64 34.04
C GLU A 26 2.80 16.67 35.48
N PRO A 27 1.46 16.65 35.65
CA PRO A 27 0.85 16.62 36.97
C PRO A 27 1.32 15.40 37.79
N PRO A 28 1.63 15.57 39.09
CA PRO A 28 2.16 14.51 39.93
C PRO A 28 1.19 13.35 40.09
N VAL A 29 1.72 12.13 40.06
CA VAL A 29 0.93 10.90 40.25
C VAL A 29 0.80 10.63 41.75
N ARG A 30 -0.33 11.03 42.34
CA ARG A 30 -0.54 10.94 43.80
C ARG A 30 -0.82 9.52 44.28
N ASP A 31 -1.60 8.75 43.52
CA ASP A 31 -1.98 7.37 43.86
C ASP A 31 -1.85 6.47 42.62
N LEU A 32 -0.79 5.66 42.57
CA LEU A 32 -0.49 4.76 41.44
C LEU A 32 -1.60 3.74 41.16
N ASP A 33 -2.38 3.36 42.18
CA ASP A 33 -3.44 2.36 42.00
C ASP A 33 -4.72 2.97 41.43
N LYS A 34 -4.87 4.30 41.49
CA LYS A 34 -6.06 5.04 41.02
C LYS A 34 -5.80 5.95 39.82
N ASP A 35 -4.54 6.27 39.53
CA ASP A 35 -4.20 7.15 38.41
C ASP A 35 -4.38 6.42 37.07
N ASN A 36 -5.25 6.98 36.23
CA ASN A 36 -5.58 6.45 34.90
C ASN A 36 -4.37 6.44 33.94
N ARG A 37 -3.26 7.10 34.27
CA ARG A 37 -2.01 7.04 33.49
C ARG A 37 -1.14 5.84 33.84
N VAL A 38 -1.38 5.16 34.96
CA VAL A 38 -0.47 4.10 35.45
C VAL A 38 -1.08 2.71 35.37
N VAL A 39 -0.42 1.83 34.63
CA VAL A 39 -0.70 0.39 34.54
C VAL A 39 0.44 -0.38 35.19
N ILE A 40 0.14 -1.05 36.29
CA ILE A 40 1.09 -1.93 36.97
C ILE A 40 0.66 -3.36 36.72
N GLN A 41 1.51 -4.16 36.09
CA GLN A 41 1.24 -5.57 35.88
C GLN A 41 1.38 -6.31 37.22
N LYS A 42 0.25 -6.50 37.91
CA LYS A 42 0.19 -7.07 39.27
C LYS A 42 0.37 -8.59 39.29
N GLU A 43 0.00 -9.27 38.21
CA GLU A 43 0.16 -10.72 38.12
C GLU A 43 1.61 -11.06 37.80
N LYS A 44 2.24 -11.83 38.67
CA LYS A 44 3.48 -12.50 38.32
C LYS A 44 3.20 -13.35 37.10
N MET A 45 3.96 -13.12 36.03
CA MET A 45 3.95 -13.94 34.83
C MET A 45 4.42 -15.39 35.11
N GLU A 46 4.80 -15.73 36.34
CA GLU A 46 5.07 -17.09 36.82
C GLU A 46 3.77 -17.94 36.73
N GLY A 47 3.61 -18.63 35.60
CA GLY A 47 2.47 -19.50 35.28
C GLY A 47 2.44 -19.82 33.77
N GLY A 48 1.67 -20.84 33.38
CA GLY A 48 1.68 -21.41 32.02
C GLY A 48 1.36 -20.44 30.88
N LYS A 49 1.57 -20.88 29.63
CA LYS A 49 1.43 -20.09 28.39
C LYS A 49 0.11 -19.29 28.28
N GLU A 50 -0.98 -19.81 28.83
CA GLU A 50 -2.30 -19.17 28.86
C GLU A 50 -2.31 -17.83 29.63
N ARG A 51 -1.62 -17.74 30.77
CA ARG A 51 -1.58 -16.49 31.57
C ARG A 51 -0.91 -15.34 30.83
N ALA A 52 0.08 -15.64 29.99
CA ALA A 52 0.76 -14.63 29.18
C ALA A 52 -0.18 -13.98 28.15
N ILE A 53 -1.08 -14.79 27.56
CA ILE A 53 -2.06 -14.32 26.59
C ILE A 53 -3.13 -13.47 27.29
N LEU A 54 -3.63 -13.91 28.44
CA LEU A 54 -4.58 -13.13 29.23
C LEU A 54 -3.97 -11.80 29.71
N ALA A 55 -2.70 -11.81 30.11
CA ALA A 55 -1.97 -10.59 30.45
C ALA A 55 -1.85 -9.64 29.25
N TYR A 56 -1.54 -10.17 28.06
CA TYR A 56 -1.51 -9.40 26.82
C TYR A 56 -2.86 -8.77 26.50
N GLU A 57 -3.94 -9.54 26.47
CA GLU A 57 -5.28 -9.04 26.18
C GLU A 57 -5.74 -7.99 27.20
N SER A 58 -5.43 -8.22 28.49
CA SER A 58 -5.70 -7.26 29.56
C SER A 58 -4.96 -5.93 29.35
N LEU A 59 -3.68 -5.97 28.96
CA LEU A 59 -2.90 -4.75 28.70
C LEU A 59 -3.37 -4.03 27.44
N VAL A 60 -3.67 -4.75 26.35
CA VAL A 60 -4.26 -4.16 25.14
C VAL A 60 -5.55 -3.42 25.49
N ARG A 61 -6.46 -4.09 26.21
CA ARG A 61 -7.73 -3.49 26.65
C ARG A 61 -7.51 -2.27 27.54
N GLN A 62 -6.55 -2.33 28.47
CA GLN A 62 -6.25 -1.21 29.35
C GLN A 62 -5.69 -0.01 28.58
N ILE A 63 -4.80 -0.23 27.60
CA ILE A 63 -4.31 0.84 26.74
C ILE A 63 -5.49 1.45 25.99
N GLU A 64 -6.30 0.65 25.29
CA GLU A 64 -7.44 1.14 24.50
C GLU A 64 -8.44 1.96 25.35
N ILE A 65 -8.85 1.44 26.50
CA ILE A 65 -9.79 2.14 27.40
C ILE A 65 -9.21 3.48 27.87
N ARG A 66 -7.93 3.49 28.25
CA ARG A 66 -7.30 4.69 28.82
C ARG A 66 -6.96 5.74 27.77
N THR A 67 -6.84 5.34 26.51
CA THR A 67 -6.66 6.26 25.38
C THR A 67 -7.98 6.78 24.81
N ALA A 68 -9.12 6.18 25.16
CA ALA A 68 -10.46 6.56 24.68
C ALA A 68 -11.21 7.52 25.63
N ASP A 69 -10.51 8.46 26.29
CA ASP A 69 -10.96 9.23 27.48
C ASP A 69 -12.38 9.85 27.45
N GLN A 70 -12.90 10.20 28.64
CA GLN A 70 -14.25 10.72 28.93
C GLN A 70 -14.63 12.05 28.21
N HIS A 71 -13.69 12.68 27.51
CA HIS A 71 -13.85 13.97 26.80
C HIS A 71 -13.59 13.85 25.28
N GLY A 72 -13.37 12.63 24.76
CA GLY A 72 -13.02 12.35 23.37
C GLY A 72 -11.84 11.39 23.26
N GLU A 73 -11.73 10.66 22.15
CA GLU A 73 -10.62 9.73 21.90
C GLU A 73 -9.30 10.49 21.72
N ILE A 74 -8.29 10.18 22.53
CA ILE A 74 -6.93 10.71 22.37
C ILE A 74 -6.29 9.99 21.17
N PRO A 75 -5.80 10.71 20.16
CA PRO A 75 -5.11 10.09 19.05
C PRO A 75 -3.88 9.29 19.53
N LEU A 76 -3.81 8.00 19.19
CA LEU A 76 -2.71 7.13 19.64
C LEU A 76 -1.33 7.59 19.17
N ASN A 77 -1.26 8.34 18.06
CA ASN A 77 -0.04 8.97 17.59
C ASN A 77 0.44 10.15 18.45
N GLU A 78 -0.35 10.59 19.45
CA GLU A 78 0.06 11.54 20.49
C GLU A 78 0.44 10.84 21.81
N VAL A 79 0.16 9.54 21.95
CA VAL A 79 0.43 8.77 23.16
C VAL A 79 1.90 8.38 23.28
N VAL A 80 2.45 8.48 24.50
CA VAL A 80 3.78 8.04 24.88
C VAL A 80 3.66 7.07 26.05
N ILE A 81 4.18 5.85 25.90
CA ILE A 81 4.20 4.85 26.98
C ILE A 81 5.62 4.73 27.53
N LEU A 82 5.78 5.10 28.80
CA LEU A 82 6.97 4.85 29.58
C LEU A 82 6.93 3.43 30.12
N VAL A 83 7.92 2.64 29.76
CA VAL A 83 8.09 1.24 30.18
C VAL A 83 9.27 1.14 31.12
N ASP A 84 9.15 0.39 32.20
CA ASP A 84 10.17 0.32 33.26
C ASP A 84 11.56 -0.13 32.78
N ARG A 85 11.70 -1.40 32.38
CA ARG A 85 12.95 -2.03 32.01
C ARG A 85 12.70 -2.96 30.85
N VAL A 86 13.60 -2.93 29.89
CA VAL A 86 13.60 -3.83 28.74
C VAL A 86 14.96 -4.48 28.54
N LYS A 87 14.97 -5.73 28.10
CA LYS A 87 16.13 -6.42 27.53
C LYS A 87 15.91 -6.51 26.02
N PRO A 88 16.60 -5.70 25.18
CA PRO A 88 16.36 -5.69 23.75
C PRO A 88 16.51 -7.05 23.07
N ILE A 89 17.37 -7.93 23.57
CA ILE A 89 17.53 -9.27 22.98
C ILE A 89 16.33 -10.18 23.25
N ALA A 90 15.54 -9.89 24.28
CA ALA A 90 14.35 -10.64 24.67
C ALA A 90 13.04 -10.02 24.14
N LEU A 91 13.11 -8.90 23.41
CA LEU A 91 11.98 -8.31 22.68
C LEU A 91 11.61 -9.16 21.47
N ASN A 92 11.02 -10.32 21.73
CA ASN A 92 10.58 -11.23 20.69
C ASN A 92 9.25 -11.89 21.11
N PRO A 93 8.15 -11.67 20.37
CA PRO A 93 6.86 -12.27 20.68
C PRO A 93 6.91 -13.81 20.67
N LEU A 94 7.77 -14.44 19.86
CA LEU A 94 7.77 -15.89 19.63
C LEU A 94 8.52 -16.72 20.67
N VAL A 95 9.24 -16.10 21.61
CA VAL A 95 9.98 -16.86 22.63
C VAL A 95 9.01 -17.67 23.49
N ASP A 96 9.38 -18.93 23.76
CA ASP A 96 8.66 -19.80 24.68
C ASP A 96 8.78 -19.28 26.12
N GLY A 97 7.65 -18.88 26.69
CA GLY A 97 7.55 -18.31 28.04
C GLY A 97 6.70 -17.03 28.10
N SER A 98 6.42 -16.62 29.33
CA SER A 98 5.63 -15.44 29.72
C SER A 98 6.53 -14.27 30.10
N GLY A 99 7.64 -14.06 29.39
CA GLY A 99 8.57 -12.97 29.70
C GLY A 99 7.92 -11.60 29.47
N TRP A 100 8.18 -10.64 30.37
CA TRP A 100 7.78 -9.24 30.21
C TRP A 100 8.23 -8.65 28.86
N ASP A 101 9.47 -8.92 28.45
CA ASP A 101 10.01 -8.42 27.18
C ASP A 101 9.29 -9.00 25.95
N ALA A 102 8.85 -10.27 26.01
CA ALA A 102 8.06 -10.86 24.93
C ALA A 102 6.66 -10.21 24.85
N LEU A 103 6.05 -9.94 26.00
CA LEU A 103 4.78 -9.22 26.10
C LEU A 103 4.88 -7.81 25.51
N LEU A 104 5.93 -7.08 25.87
CA LEU A 104 6.23 -5.77 25.29
C LEU A 104 6.42 -5.85 23.78
N GLY A 105 7.14 -6.87 23.31
CA GLY A 105 7.30 -7.13 21.87
C GLY A 105 5.97 -7.31 21.16
N MET A 106 5.00 -8.00 21.77
CA MET A 106 3.64 -8.11 21.24
C MET A 106 2.93 -6.75 21.23
N LEU A 107 2.94 -6.01 22.34
CA LEU A 107 2.27 -4.71 22.45
C LEU A 107 2.81 -3.66 21.46
N ILE A 108 4.14 -3.62 21.26
CA ILE A 108 4.78 -2.70 20.32
C ILE A 108 4.34 -2.99 18.88
N LEU A 109 4.16 -4.27 18.52
CA LEU A 109 3.64 -4.65 17.21
C LEU A 109 2.13 -4.38 17.07
N THR A 110 1.37 -4.43 18.17
CA THR A 110 -0.07 -4.15 18.19
C THR A 110 -0.41 -2.67 18.07
N PHE A 111 0.48 -1.78 18.54
CA PHE A 111 0.29 -0.32 18.54
C PHE A 111 1.44 0.39 17.80
N PRO A 112 1.46 0.34 16.45
CA PRO A 112 2.49 0.99 15.64
C PRO A 112 2.52 2.52 15.79
N GLU A 113 1.44 3.13 16.32
CA GLU A 113 1.30 4.58 16.45
C GLU A 113 1.91 5.15 17.74
N ILE A 114 2.04 4.31 18.77
CA ILE A 114 2.46 4.73 20.11
C ILE A 114 3.97 4.94 20.15
N TYR A 115 4.40 6.00 20.84
CA TYR A 115 5.81 6.18 21.15
C TYR A 115 6.22 5.45 22.43
N TRP A 116 6.97 4.37 22.26
CA TRP A 116 7.47 3.53 23.35
C TRP A 116 8.81 4.04 23.86
N VAL A 117 8.91 4.31 25.16
CA VAL A 117 10.14 4.81 25.81
C VAL A 117 10.50 3.94 26.99
N PHE A 118 11.74 3.48 27.05
CA PHE A 118 12.22 2.58 28.08
C PHE A 118 13.01 3.32 29.16
N GLY A 119 12.65 3.09 30.41
CA GLY A 119 13.33 3.60 31.60
C GLY A 119 14.77 3.08 31.67
N VAL A 120 14.91 1.75 31.58
CA VAL A 120 16.21 1.08 31.61
C VAL A 120 16.31 0.08 30.46
N ILE A 121 17.30 0.28 29.59
CA ILE A 121 17.67 -0.68 28.55
C ILE A 121 18.85 -1.51 29.06
N SER A 122 18.60 -2.78 29.33
CA SER A 122 19.65 -3.71 29.79
C SER A 122 20.36 -4.32 28.61
N ASP A 123 21.69 -4.27 28.62
CA ASP A 123 22.57 -4.78 27.56
C ASP A 123 22.65 -3.87 26.32
N THR A 124 23.52 -2.86 26.40
CA THR A 124 23.77 -1.84 25.36
C THR A 124 24.71 -2.36 24.26
N SER A 125 24.49 -3.58 23.77
CA SER A 125 25.00 -3.95 22.46
C SER A 125 24.53 -2.90 21.43
N LYS A 126 25.42 -2.48 20.53
CA LYS A 126 25.33 -1.31 19.62
C LYS A 126 24.03 -1.25 18.78
N ASN A 127 22.89 -0.96 19.41
CA ASN A 127 21.59 -0.85 18.77
C ASN A 127 21.07 0.58 18.91
N ASN A 128 20.56 1.14 17.81
CA ASN A 128 19.96 2.48 17.72
C ASN A 128 18.73 2.67 18.63
N LEU A 129 18.25 1.61 19.29
CA LEU A 129 17.17 1.68 20.28
C LEU A 129 17.52 2.62 21.45
N SER A 130 18.77 2.56 21.92
CA SER A 130 19.29 3.41 22.99
C SER A 130 19.28 4.91 22.66
N THR A 131 19.10 5.25 21.39
CA THR A 131 19.18 6.60 20.86
C THR A 131 17.81 7.28 20.86
N TYR A 132 16.73 6.54 20.59
CA TYR A 132 15.39 7.10 20.40
C TYR A 132 14.32 6.55 21.35
N HIS A 133 14.61 5.53 22.16
CA HIS A 133 13.64 4.90 23.05
C HIS A 133 14.08 4.92 24.50
N THR A 134 14.70 6.01 24.96
CA THR A 134 15.17 6.21 26.34
C THR A 134 14.52 7.43 26.98
N LEU A 135 14.50 7.51 28.30
CA LEU A 135 13.93 8.69 28.98
C LEU A 135 14.59 10.01 28.55
N SER A 136 15.90 9.99 28.25
CA SER A 136 16.62 11.16 27.76
C SER A 136 16.17 11.61 26.36
N SER A 137 15.66 10.71 25.51
CA SER A 137 15.22 11.09 24.16
C SER A 137 13.96 11.96 24.18
N LEU A 138 13.18 11.93 25.27
CA LEU A 138 12.03 12.82 25.46
C LEU A 138 12.42 14.30 25.59
N LEU A 139 13.61 14.58 26.10
CA LEU A 139 14.12 15.92 26.33
C LEU A 139 15.06 16.37 25.21
N ALA A 140 15.91 15.45 24.75
CA ALA A 140 17.03 15.79 23.88
C ALA A 140 16.67 15.79 22.39
N ARG A 141 15.51 15.24 22.00
CA ARG A 141 15.21 14.94 20.58
C ARG A 141 13.79 15.31 20.21
N PRO A 142 13.55 15.82 18.99
CA PRO A 142 12.21 16.04 18.49
C PRO A 142 11.49 14.69 18.29
N ARG A 143 10.17 14.72 18.49
CA ARG A 143 9.31 13.54 18.29
C ARG A 143 9.31 13.13 16.82
N ARG A 144 9.56 11.85 16.57
CA ARG A 144 9.42 11.21 15.25
C ARG A 144 8.09 10.49 15.16
N ASP A 145 7.50 10.48 13.98
CA ASP A 145 6.28 9.72 13.73
C ASP A 145 6.59 8.21 13.81
N GLN A 146 5.87 7.49 14.67
CA GLN A 146 6.12 6.07 14.91
C GLN A 146 5.43 5.18 13.88
N LEU A 147 4.42 5.72 13.19
CA LEU A 147 3.51 4.97 12.32
C LEU A 147 4.24 4.23 11.18
N PHE A 148 5.37 4.76 10.71
CA PHE A 148 6.17 4.17 9.62
C PHE A 148 7.52 3.59 10.07
N ASP A 149 7.65 3.29 11.36
CA ASP A 149 8.81 2.64 11.97
C ASP A 149 10.12 3.42 11.74
N ALA A 150 10.07 4.75 11.81
CA ALA A 150 11.20 5.66 11.56
C ALA A 150 12.49 5.25 12.33
N THR A 151 12.33 4.81 13.57
CA THR A 151 13.44 4.39 14.44
C THR A 151 13.87 2.93 14.22
N GLY A 152 13.05 2.11 13.58
CA GLY A 152 13.29 0.69 13.33
C GLY A 152 13.00 -0.24 14.50
N LEU A 153 12.26 0.20 15.52
CA LEU A 153 11.90 -0.63 16.67
C LEU A 153 11.07 -1.86 16.25
N ARG A 154 10.06 -1.70 15.38
CA ARG A 154 9.24 -2.83 14.92
C ARG A 154 10.04 -3.74 14.00
N SER A 155 10.82 -3.19 13.08
CA SER A 155 11.73 -3.96 12.23
C SER A 155 12.75 -4.76 13.04
N TYR A 156 13.24 -4.20 14.15
CA TYR A 156 14.13 -4.90 15.08
C TYR A 156 13.44 -6.09 15.75
N ILE A 157 12.20 -5.93 16.23
CA ILE A 157 11.42 -7.02 16.84
C ILE A 157 11.18 -8.14 15.81
N ARG A 158 10.77 -7.79 14.58
CA ARG A 158 10.57 -8.76 13.49
C ARG A 158 11.85 -9.52 13.15
N ALA A 159 12.98 -8.83 13.06
CA ALA A 159 14.28 -9.46 12.84
C ALA A 159 14.62 -10.47 13.95
N ARG A 160 14.33 -10.14 15.22
CA ARG A 160 14.51 -11.07 16.34
C ARG A 160 13.58 -12.28 16.26
N SER A 161 12.33 -12.09 15.85
CA SER A 161 11.39 -13.20 15.61
C SER A 161 11.90 -14.15 14.53
N ASN A 162 12.45 -13.64 13.43
CA ASN A 162 13.03 -14.47 12.37
C ASN A 162 14.27 -15.27 12.82
N VAL A 163 15.05 -14.77 13.78
CA VAL A 163 16.18 -15.53 14.33
C VAL A 163 15.70 -16.76 15.12
N VAL A 164 14.58 -16.64 15.82
CA VAL A 164 14.03 -17.73 16.65
C VAL A 164 13.16 -18.68 15.86
N SER A 165 12.40 -18.16 14.88
CA SER A 165 11.53 -18.94 14.02
C SER A 165 11.76 -18.52 12.56
N PRO A 166 12.85 -19.02 11.92
CA PRO A 166 13.21 -18.68 10.54
C PRO A 166 12.08 -18.94 9.54
N ASP A 167 11.26 -19.96 9.79
CA ASP A 167 10.13 -20.36 8.96
C ASP A 167 9.01 -19.30 8.89
N THR A 168 8.99 -18.34 9.83
CA THR A 168 8.02 -17.23 9.82
C THR A 168 8.31 -16.24 8.71
N ASN A 169 9.59 -16.06 8.35
CA ASN A 169 10.07 -15.18 7.28
C ASN A 169 9.43 -13.78 7.29
N LEU A 170 9.32 -13.14 8.46
CA LEU A 170 8.70 -11.82 8.59
C LEU A 170 9.46 -10.78 7.77
N PRO A 171 8.77 -9.87 7.05
CA PRO A 171 9.44 -8.87 6.24
C PRO A 171 10.16 -7.82 7.11
N ILE A 172 11.41 -7.50 6.74
CA ILE A 172 12.27 -6.54 7.42
C ILE A 172 12.57 -5.37 6.49
N ARG A 173 12.41 -4.15 7.01
CA ARG A 173 12.72 -2.92 6.27
C ARG A 173 14.12 -2.43 6.63
N HIS A 174 15.10 -2.78 5.79
CA HIS A 174 16.51 -2.44 6.04
C HIS A 174 16.83 -0.97 5.75
N ARG A 175 16.20 -0.41 4.71
CA ARG A 175 16.46 0.96 4.26
C ARG A 175 15.48 1.95 4.89
N ALA A 176 15.92 3.19 5.04
CA ALA A 176 15.11 4.28 5.55
C ALA A 176 14.83 5.31 4.44
N ALA A 177 13.70 6.00 4.55
CA ALA A 177 13.30 7.10 3.70
C ALA A 177 12.84 8.29 4.56
N ALA A 178 12.86 9.49 3.99
CA ALA A 178 12.23 10.66 4.61
C ALA A 178 11.33 11.37 3.60
N ALA A 179 10.13 11.73 4.03
CA ALA A 179 9.20 12.57 3.32
C ALA A 179 9.14 13.93 4.03
N ILE A 180 9.64 14.96 3.38
CA ILE A 180 9.84 16.30 3.93
C ILE A 180 8.83 17.25 3.27
N ASP A 181 7.84 17.66 4.04
CA ASP A 181 6.75 18.53 3.58
C ASP A 181 6.11 19.21 4.81
N GLU A 182 5.83 20.51 4.74
CA GLU A 182 5.08 21.22 5.79
C GLU A 182 3.59 20.85 5.78
N GLU A 183 3.07 20.41 4.62
CA GLU A 183 1.71 19.93 4.49
C GLU A 183 1.61 18.50 5.04
N ALA A 184 0.97 18.34 6.21
CA ALA A 184 0.93 17.07 6.91
C ALA A 184 0.40 15.89 6.06
N ASN A 185 -0.63 16.13 5.24
CA ASN A 185 -1.21 15.10 4.38
C ASN A 185 -0.21 14.59 3.35
N TYR A 186 0.57 15.48 2.70
CA TYR A 186 1.59 15.07 1.73
C TYR A 186 2.77 14.39 2.41
N ALA A 187 3.25 14.89 3.55
CA ALA A 187 4.31 14.24 4.31
C ALA A 187 3.93 12.81 4.70
N LEU A 188 2.73 12.61 5.26
CA LEU A 188 2.22 11.30 5.67
C LEU A 188 2.01 10.38 4.47
N PHE A 189 1.41 10.88 3.38
CA PHE A 189 1.15 10.07 2.19
C PHE A 189 2.42 9.61 1.47
N HIS A 190 3.41 10.50 1.33
CA HIS A 190 4.71 10.16 0.75
C HIS A 190 5.51 9.22 1.66
N ALA A 191 5.47 9.42 2.99
CA ALA A 191 6.08 8.49 3.94
C ALA A 191 5.40 7.11 3.88
N TYR A 192 4.07 7.08 3.80
CA TYR A 192 3.31 5.85 3.60
C TYR A 192 3.68 5.15 2.30
N ALA A 193 3.80 5.87 1.18
CA ALA A 193 4.23 5.29 -0.08
C ALA A 193 5.61 4.63 0.05
N ALA A 194 6.58 5.31 0.66
CA ALA A 194 7.89 4.70 0.95
C ALA A 194 7.77 3.47 1.86
N TYR A 195 6.96 3.54 2.92
CA TYR A 195 6.73 2.44 3.84
C TYR A 195 6.13 1.21 3.17
N ARG A 196 5.14 1.47 2.31
CA ARG A 196 4.42 0.50 1.50
C ARG A 196 5.34 -0.24 0.54
N PHE A 197 6.38 0.41 0.02
CA PHE A 197 7.37 -0.21 -0.85
C PHE A 197 8.61 -0.75 -0.11
N GLY A 198 8.59 -0.81 1.22
CA GLY A 198 9.61 -1.55 1.99
C GLY A 198 10.67 -0.70 2.68
N TYR A 199 10.49 0.62 2.74
CA TYR A 199 11.34 1.50 3.54
C TYR A 199 10.79 1.66 4.95
N ARG A 200 11.63 1.86 5.96
CA ARG A 200 11.21 2.63 7.14
C ARG A 200 11.09 4.09 6.73
N ALA A 201 10.16 4.86 7.28
CA ALA A 201 9.98 6.23 6.81
C ALA A 201 9.81 7.26 7.94
N ASP A 202 10.36 8.45 7.73
CA ASP A 202 10.04 9.65 8.51
C ASP A 202 9.10 10.56 7.75
N ALA A 203 7.99 10.94 8.38
CA ALA A 203 7.18 12.07 7.95
C ALA A 203 7.69 13.34 8.64
N VAL A 204 8.56 14.10 7.95
CA VAL A 204 9.20 15.31 8.46
C VAL A 204 8.29 16.51 8.22
N ARG A 205 7.55 16.90 9.27
CA ARG A 205 6.50 17.93 9.24
C ARG A 205 6.82 19.19 10.05
N SER A 206 7.98 19.24 10.68
CA SER A 206 8.38 20.35 11.54
C SER A 206 9.84 20.73 11.30
N TRP A 207 10.15 22.00 11.55
CA TRP A 207 11.50 22.52 11.50
C TRP A 207 12.38 21.83 12.54
N ALA A 208 11.88 21.63 13.76
CA ALA A 208 12.64 20.96 14.82
C ALA A 208 13.14 19.57 14.37
N LEU A 209 12.29 18.79 13.70
CA LEU A 209 12.69 17.48 13.18
C LEU A 209 13.61 17.61 11.95
N MET A 210 13.33 18.56 11.05
CA MET A 210 14.16 18.84 9.88
C MET A 210 15.60 19.22 10.28
N ASP A 211 15.76 20.16 11.21
CA ASP A 211 17.04 20.62 11.73
C ASP A 211 17.76 19.52 12.49
N TYR A 212 17.03 18.72 13.26
CA TYR A 212 17.62 17.58 13.94
C TYR A 212 18.18 16.53 12.97
N LEU A 213 17.43 16.16 11.93
CA LEU A 213 17.83 15.12 10.97
C LEU A 213 18.85 15.62 9.94
N PHE A 214 18.74 16.88 9.52
CA PHE A 214 19.50 17.39 8.38
C PHE A 214 20.34 18.64 8.67
N GLY A 215 20.21 19.20 9.87
CA GLY A 215 20.86 20.42 10.34
C GLY A 215 22.28 20.21 10.86
N LYS A 216 22.77 21.19 11.64
CA LYS A 216 24.12 21.22 12.24
C LYS A 216 24.18 20.54 13.62
N ALA A 217 23.23 19.67 13.94
CA ALA A 217 23.19 19.03 15.25
C ALA A 217 24.53 18.31 15.56
N PRO A 218 25.01 18.31 16.83
CA PRO A 218 26.29 17.69 17.21
C PRO A 218 26.38 16.22 16.81
N ASP A 219 25.24 15.51 16.87
CA ASP A 219 25.12 14.11 16.46
C ASP A 219 25.47 13.87 14.98
N ASN A 220 25.36 14.91 14.14
CA ASN A 220 25.53 14.85 12.69
C ASN A 220 26.95 15.26 12.24
N GLU A 221 27.87 15.57 13.16
CA GLU A 221 29.25 15.90 12.80
C GLU A 221 29.97 14.72 12.13
N GLY A 222 30.28 14.87 10.85
CA GLY A 222 31.07 13.90 10.06
C GLY A 222 30.32 12.63 9.66
N LYS A 223 29.03 12.50 9.97
CA LYS A 223 28.20 11.34 9.59
C LYS A 223 27.14 11.71 8.56
N PRO A 224 26.85 10.83 7.61
CA PRO A 224 25.73 11.03 6.70
C PRO A 224 24.38 10.77 7.37
N HIS A 225 23.29 11.23 6.75
CA HIS A 225 21.93 11.15 7.31
C HIS A 225 21.25 9.77 7.17
N ASP A 226 21.88 8.78 6.53
CA ASP A 226 21.45 7.37 6.44
C ASP A 226 20.08 7.07 5.78
N PHE A 227 19.49 8.05 5.08
CA PHE A 227 18.27 7.86 4.30
C PHE A 227 18.62 7.45 2.87
N ASP A 228 18.07 6.34 2.37
CA ASP A 228 18.28 5.86 1.01
C ASP A 228 17.37 6.56 0.00
N LEU A 229 16.18 6.99 0.42
CA LEU A 229 15.18 7.67 -0.39
C LEU A 229 14.69 8.96 0.29
N LEU A 230 14.67 10.07 -0.43
CA LEU A 230 14.10 11.34 0.02
C LEU A 230 12.97 11.77 -0.91
N PHE A 231 11.80 12.07 -0.35
CA PHE A 231 10.76 12.88 -0.99
C PHE A 231 10.78 14.25 -0.33
N GLU A 232 10.91 15.32 -1.10
CA GLU A 232 11.14 16.64 -0.54
C GLU A 232 10.39 17.72 -1.29
N ASP A 233 9.64 18.55 -0.56
CA ASP A 233 9.01 19.73 -1.13
C ASP A 233 10.02 20.87 -1.37
N VAL A 234 9.77 21.65 -2.42
CA VAL A 234 10.61 22.80 -2.76
C VAL A 234 10.34 23.98 -1.83
N ASN A 235 9.09 24.26 -1.49
CA ASN A 235 8.68 25.49 -0.83
C ASN A 235 8.44 25.31 0.67
N LEU A 236 9.37 24.62 1.35
CA LEU A 236 9.24 24.32 2.78
C LEU A 236 9.07 25.57 3.64
N ASN A 237 7.97 25.63 4.38
CA ASN A 237 7.70 26.70 5.34
C ASN A 237 7.06 26.18 6.63
N PHE A 238 7.81 25.37 7.39
CA PHE A 238 7.33 24.80 8.64
C PHE A 238 6.87 25.87 9.65
N PRO A 239 5.76 25.64 10.38
CA PRO A 239 5.22 26.60 11.35
C PRO A 239 6.17 26.97 12.50
N ASP A 240 7.03 26.04 12.92
CA ASP A 240 7.99 26.20 14.01
C ASP A 240 9.37 26.69 13.54
N LYS A 241 9.50 27.07 12.27
CA LYS A 241 10.75 27.59 11.69
C LYS A 241 11.02 29.03 12.14
N PRO A 242 12.27 29.38 12.52
CA PRO A 242 12.64 30.78 12.77
C PRO A 242 12.44 31.66 11.53
N GLY A 243 11.97 32.90 11.70
CA GLY A 243 11.62 33.78 10.58
C GLY A 243 12.75 34.07 9.59
N ARG A 244 14.01 34.03 10.04
CA ARG A 244 15.21 34.25 9.21
C ARG A 244 15.67 33.05 8.38
N VAL A 245 15.08 31.87 8.60
CA VAL A 245 15.49 30.64 7.90
C VAL A 245 14.68 30.54 6.61
N HIS A 246 15.35 30.56 5.47
CA HIS A 246 14.70 30.40 4.16
C HIS A 246 15.07 29.03 3.56
N LEU A 247 14.05 28.25 3.20
CA LEU A 247 14.24 26.88 2.71
C LEU A 247 13.85 26.70 1.25
N SER A 248 13.30 27.70 0.57
CA SER A 248 12.79 27.54 -0.81
C SER A 248 13.90 27.41 -1.88
N SER A 249 15.11 27.86 -1.57
CA SER A 249 16.29 27.73 -2.43
C SER A 249 17.23 26.66 -1.90
N PHE A 250 17.65 25.72 -2.74
CA PHE A 250 18.52 24.62 -2.32
C PHE A 250 19.97 25.07 -2.12
N ALA A 251 20.49 25.86 -3.05
CA ALA A 251 21.85 26.40 -2.97
C ALA A 251 21.95 27.50 -1.91
N LYS A 252 23.18 27.76 -1.45
CA LYS A 252 23.49 28.99 -0.72
C LYS A 252 23.35 30.17 -1.67
N ILE A 253 22.52 31.14 -1.32
CA ILE A 253 22.39 32.40 -2.04
C ILE A 253 22.75 33.51 -1.05
N GLN A 254 23.68 34.39 -1.43
CA GLN A 254 23.95 35.62 -0.70
C GLN A 254 22.90 36.65 -1.10
N HIS A 255 22.02 37.02 -0.18
CA HIS A 255 21.19 38.21 -0.27
C HIS A 255 21.88 39.37 0.46
N ASN A 256 21.42 40.61 0.24
CA ASN A 256 21.96 41.81 0.91
C ASN A 256 21.90 41.72 2.46
N ASP A 257 21.08 40.83 3.01
CA ASP A 257 20.91 40.58 4.45
C ASP A 257 21.65 39.33 4.98
N GLY A 258 22.45 38.65 4.15
CA GLY A 258 23.22 37.44 4.51
C GLY A 258 23.03 36.23 3.57
N GLU A 259 23.74 35.13 3.83
CA GLU A 259 23.44 33.82 3.19
C GLU A 259 22.11 33.27 3.74
N THR A 260 21.18 32.82 2.88
CA THR A 260 19.84 32.39 3.33
C THR A 260 19.28 31.20 2.53
N GLY A 261 20.08 30.16 2.29
CA GLY A 261 19.67 28.97 1.53
C GLY A 261 19.46 27.71 2.38
N ARG A 262 18.70 26.74 1.87
CA ARG A 262 18.50 25.42 2.53
C ARG A 262 19.83 24.74 2.84
N ALA A 263 20.80 24.82 1.92
CA ALA A 263 22.14 24.29 2.13
C ALA A 263 22.81 24.80 3.43
N GLU A 264 22.58 26.05 3.83
CA GLU A 264 23.21 26.58 5.05
C GLU A 264 22.64 25.96 6.32
N HIS A 265 21.31 25.83 6.35
CA HIS A 265 20.58 25.39 7.54
C HIS A 265 20.45 23.87 7.60
N CYS A 266 20.44 23.20 6.45
CA CYS A 266 20.36 21.75 6.33
C CYS A 266 21.59 21.21 5.60
N PRO A 267 22.80 21.30 6.20
CA PRO A 267 24.04 20.92 5.54
C PRO A 267 24.14 19.45 5.15
N MET A 268 23.30 18.57 5.73
CA MET A 268 23.24 17.16 5.35
C MET A 268 22.53 16.94 4.01
N LEU A 269 21.86 17.95 3.47
CA LEU A 269 21.21 17.91 2.15
C LEU A 269 22.03 18.64 1.08
N ILE A 270 23.26 19.07 1.39
CA ILE A 270 24.18 19.67 0.41
C ILE A 270 24.79 18.57 -0.44
N ASP A 271 25.17 18.92 -1.67
CA ASP A 271 26.08 18.15 -2.50
C ASP A 271 27.43 17.87 -1.82
N ASN A 272 27.43 16.85 -0.96
CA ASN A 272 28.62 16.22 -0.44
C ASN A 272 28.28 14.75 -0.19
N PRO A 273 28.82 13.79 -0.96
CA PRO A 273 28.54 12.37 -0.79
C PRO A 273 28.86 11.82 0.62
N ALA A 274 29.72 12.51 1.39
CA ALA A 274 30.01 12.14 2.78
C ALA A 274 28.88 12.53 3.76
N LYS A 275 27.96 13.42 3.35
CA LYS A 275 26.84 13.92 4.16
C LYS A 275 25.49 13.52 3.58
N GLU A 276 25.26 13.82 2.30
CA GLU A 276 24.08 13.40 1.55
C GLU A 276 24.37 12.07 0.85
N ASN A 277 24.04 10.97 1.55
CA ASN A 277 24.30 9.61 1.08
C ASN A 277 23.06 8.94 0.47
N SER A 278 21.99 9.70 0.18
CA SER A 278 20.78 9.12 -0.39
C SER A 278 21.04 8.47 -1.74
N LYS A 279 20.41 7.33 -2.01
CA LYS A 279 20.47 6.74 -3.35
C LYS A 279 19.54 7.49 -4.30
N TYR A 280 18.39 7.93 -3.79
CA TYR A 280 17.38 8.66 -4.55
C TYR A 280 16.89 9.90 -3.81
N ARG A 281 16.87 11.04 -4.50
CA ARG A 281 16.25 12.28 -4.02
C ARG A 281 15.21 12.77 -5.02
N VAL A 282 13.96 12.77 -4.62
CA VAL A 282 12.80 13.10 -5.46
C VAL A 282 12.18 14.38 -4.92
N ILE A 283 12.24 15.43 -5.75
CA ILE A 283 11.66 16.72 -5.44
C ILE A 283 10.20 16.71 -5.87
N VAL A 284 9.30 16.94 -4.93
CA VAL A 284 7.86 17.03 -5.17
C VAL A 284 7.46 18.50 -5.11
N THR A 285 6.70 19.02 -6.06
CA THR A 285 6.39 20.46 -6.10
C THR A 285 5.12 20.74 -6.89
N SER A 286 4.41 21.81 -6.57
CA SER A 286 3.25 22.29 -7.35
C SER A 286 3.62 22.94 -8.70
N GLY A 287 4.91 23.20 -8.95
CA GLY A 287 5.37 23.66 -10.27
C GLY A 287 4.96 25.09 -10.64
N HIS A 288 4.87 25.99 -9.66
CA HIS A 288 4.51 27.40 -9.86
C HIS A 288 5.24 28.05 -11.06
N SER A 289 4.47 28.47 -12.06
CA SER A 289 4.95 29.28 -13.19
C SER A 289 4.75 30.77 -12.87
N GLY A 290 5.83 31.54 -12.75
CA GLY A 290 5.75 32.98 -12.43
C GLY A 290 7.07 33.55 -11.90
N ALA A 291 6.99 34.47 -10.92
CA ALA A 291 8.13 35.16 -10.31
C ALA A 291 9.23 34.23 -9.74
N ASP A 292 8.90 32.94 -9.53
CA ASP A 292 9.80 31.91 -9.01
C ASP A 292 10.41 30.99 -10.09
N ALA A 293 10.17 31.26 -11.39
CA ALA A 293 10.67 30.40 -12.47
C ALA A 293 12.20 30.27 -12.47
N ASP A 294 12.91 31.35 -12.16
CA ASP A 294 14.37 31.35 -12.10
C ASP A 294 14.90 30.61 -10.87
N LYS A 295 14.21 30.73 -9.73
CA LYS A 295 14.47 29.93 -8.52
C LYS A 295 14.30 28.44 -8.81
N MET A 296 13.21 28.06 -9.48
CA MET A 296 12.96 26.67 -9.88
C MET A 296 14.00 26.13 -10.86
N ARG A 297 14.44 26.96 -11.82
CA ARG A 297 15.51 26.60 -12.77
C ARG A 297 16.86 26.42 -12.06
N SER A 298 17.15 27.27 -11.08
CA SER A 298 18.34 27.18 -10.22
C SER A 298 18.30 25.91 -9.36
N ASN A 299 17.19 25.65 -8.66
CA ASN A 299 17.00 24.44 -7.86
C ASN A 299 17.11 23.16 -8.69
N ARG A 300 16.55 23.15 -9.91
CA ARG A 300 16.70 22.03 -10.84
C ARG A 300 18.16 21.82 -11.23
N SER A 301 18.85 22.89 -11.63
CA SER A 301 20.26 22.82 -12.00
C SER A 301 21.13 22.34 -10.84
N PHE A 302 20.85 22.79 -9.62
CA PHE A 302 21.50 22.31 -8.41
C PHE A 302 21.33 20.79 -8.26
N ILE A 303 20.11 20.27 -8.19
CA ILE A 303 19.84 18.84 -8.00
C ILE A 303 20.43 17.96 -9.11
N GLU A 304 20.29 18.39 -10.37
CA GLU A 304 20.78 17.64 -11.54
C GLU A 304 22.31 17.66 -11.66
N SER A 305 22.96 18.73 -11.17
CA SER A 305 24.43 18.84 -11.22
C SER A 305 25.15 17.84 -10.31
N TYR A 306 24.53 17.42 -9.20
CA TYR A 306 25.21 16.59 -8.21
C TYR A 306 24.71 15.16 -8.06
N LYS A 307 23.39 14.91 -8.16
CA LYS A 307 22.90 13.54 -8.31
C LYS A 307 22.94 13.22 -9.79
N GLY A 308 23.91 12.39 -10.19
CA GLY A 308 24.02 11.92 -11.57
C GLY A 308 22.68 11.46 -12.15
N LYS A 309 22.50 11.70 -13.47
CA LYS A 309 21.25 11.41 -14.20
C LYS A 309 20.71 10.03 -13.82
N GLY A 310 19.53 10.00 -13.19
CA GLY A 310 18.89 8.76 -12.74
C GLY A 310 18.80 8.56 -11.22
N ARG A 311 19.50 9.35 -10.41
CA ARG A 311 19.37 9.34 -8.94
C ARG A 311 18.50 10.47 -8.38
N CYS A 312 18.29 11.52 -9.16
CA CYS A 312 17.34 12.60 -8.86
C CYS A 312 16.05 12.52 -9.68
N GLY A 313 14.97 13.11 -9.20
CA GLY A 313 13.69 13.21 -9.93
C GLY A 313 12.88 14.43 -9.51
N PHE A 314 11.99 14.89 -10.38
CA PHE A 314 11.01 15.94 -10.09
C PHE A 314 9.60 15.39 -10.38
N VAL A 315 8.69 15.56 -9.43
CA VAL A 315 7.30 15.14 -9.52
C VAL A 315 6.40 16.34 -9.24
N LEU A 316 5.38 16.53 -10.07
CA LEU A 316 4.42 17.62 -9.90
C LEU A 316 3.23 17.18 -9.05
N LYS A 317 2.84 18.02 -8.08
CA LYS A 317 1.57 17.92 -7.34
C LYS A 317 0.43 18.47 -8.21
N PRO A 318 -0.81 17.94 -8.08
CA PRO A 318 -1.18 16.78 -7.29
C PRO A 318 -0.72 15.46 -7.96
N VAL A 319 -0.41 14.44 -7.15
CA VAL A 319 -0.05 13.09 -7.63
C VAL A 319 -1.30 12.20 -7.71
N GLY A 320 -1.40 11.37 -8.75
CA GLY A 320 -2.52 10.44 -9.00
C GLY A 320 -2.55 9.21 -8.08
N GLY A 321 -2.10 9.36 -6.84
CA GLY A 321 -1.89 8.28 -5.89
C GLY A 321 -0.46 7.74 -5.81
N MET A 322 -0.26 6.68 -5.02
CA MET A 322 1.07 6.21 -4.64
C MET A 322 1.80 5.54 -5.81
N PHE A 323 1.07 4.80 -6.66
CA PHE A 323 1.62 4.16 -7.85
C PHE A 323 2.06 5.19 -8.88
N ASP A 324 1.28 6.27 -9.06
CA ASP A 324 1.65 7.38 -9.94
C ASP A 324 2.89 8.12 -9.43
N LEU A 325 2.93 8.44 -8.13
CA LEU A 325 4.13 9.00 -7.49
C LEU A 325 5.37 8.14 -7.76
N TRP A 326 5.28 6.83 -7.51
CA TRP A 326 6.39 5.90 -7.71
C TRP A 326 6.82 5.80 -9.18
N ASN A 327 5.86 5.86 -10.10
CA ASN A 327 6.11 5.82 -11.54
C ASN A 327 6.74 7.13 -12.06
N LYS A 328 6.21 8.30 -11.69
CA LYS A 328 6.76 9.63 -12.03
C LYS A 328 8.16 9.83 -11.43
N ALA A 329 8.39 9.34 -10.22
CA ALA A 329 9.71 9.29 -9.59
C ALA A 329 10.67 8.28 -10.26
N LYS A 330 10.18 7.49 -11.23
CA LYS A 330 10.89 6.41 -11.94
C LYS A 330 11.41 5.31 -11.01
N LEU A 331 10.86 5.19 -9.80
CA LEU A 331 11.32 4.23 -8.80
C LEU A 331 11.02 2.79 -9.21
N PHE A 332 9.93 2.53 -9.95
CA PHE A 332 9.75 1.22 -10.58
C PHE A 332 10.90 0.84 -11.51
N ALA A 333 11.42 1.77 -12.32
CA ALA A 333 12.53 1.47 -13.23
C ALA A 333 13.88 1.41 -12.52
N ARG A 334 14.07 2.20 -11.47
CA ARG A 334 15.33 2.30 -10.71
C ARG A 334 15.53 1.17 -9.71
N LEU A 335 14.44 0.68 -9.13
CA LEU A 335 14.41 -0.44 -8.19
C LEU A 335 14.00 -1.72 -8.92
N ASP A 336 14.75 -2.07 -9.97
CA ASP A 336 14.52 -3.29 -10.72
C ASP A 336 15.50 -4.40 -10.25
N PRO A 337 15.00 -5.48 -9.63
CA PRO A 337 15.83 -6.57 -9.11
C PRO A 337 16.60 -7.32 -10.20
N LYS A 338 16.25 -7.18 -11.49
CA LYS A 338 16.99 -7.83 -12.58
C LYS A 338 18.46 -7.42 -12.65
N TYR A 339 18.81 -6.27 -12.09
CA TYR A 339 20.18 -5.74 -12.10
C TYR A 339 20.97 -6.04 -10.82
N ASP A 340 20.37 -6.77 -9.87
CA ASP A 340 21.03 -7.20 -8.64
C ASP A 340 20.72 -8.68 -8.33
N PRO A 341 21.64 -9.61 -8.61
CA PRO A 341 21.42 -11.04 -8.36
C PRO A 341 21.27 -11.38 -6.87
N THR A 342 21.67 -10.50 -5.95
CA THR A 342 21.43 -10.69 -4.51
C THR A 342 19.98 -10.38 -4.10
N GLU A 343 19.16 -9.89 -5.04
CA GLU A 343 17.76 -9.51 -4.84
C GLU A 343 16.79 -10.38 -5.65
N ALA A 344 17.22 -11.59 -6.04
CA ALA A 344 16.35 -12.57 -6.69
C ALA A 344 15.10 -12.85 -5.83
N GLY A 345 13.91 -12.79 -6.46
CA GLY A 345 12.62 -12.97 -5.76
C GLY A 345 11.97 -11.67 -5.27
N ARG A 346 12.67 -10.53 -5.29
CA ARG A 346 12.08 -9.22 -5.03
C ARG A 346 11.20 -8.77 -6.21
N TYR A 347 10.17 -7.98 -5.96
CA TYR A 347 9.38 -7.35 -7.02
C TYR A 347 9.90 -5.97 -7.40
N ARG A 348 9.69 -5.63 -8.67
CA ARG A 348 10.06 -4.31 -9.23
C ARG A 348 9.40 -3.18 -8.43
N GLY A 349 10.21 -2.20 -8.03
CA GLY A 349 9.78 -1.02 -7.27
C GLY A 349 9.98 -1.15 -5.76
N GLN A 350 10.32 -2.31 -5.23
CA GLN A 350 10.53 -2.49 -3.78
C GLN A 350 11.87 -1.95 -3.32
N ALA A 351 11.97 -1.59 -2.04
CA ALA A 351 13.22 -1.21 -1.41
C ALA A 351 14.25 -2.35 -1.47
N PRO A 352 15.56 -2.04 -1.47
CA PRO A 352 16.59 -3.07 -1.38
C PRO A 352 16.41 -3.95 -0.15
N PHE A 353 16.59 -5.27 -0.33
CA PHE A 353 16.42 -6.31 0.70
C PHE A 353 15.01 -6.46 1.30
N PHE A 354 13.99 -5.80 0.74
CA PHE A 354 12.60 -6.00 1.13
C PHE A 354 11.91 -6.95 0.15
N PHE A 355 11.40 -8.08 0.65
CA PHE A 355 10.77 -9.12 -0.17
C PHE A 355 9.29 -9.23 0.20
N TRP A 356 8.40 -8.90 -0.74
CA TRP A 356 6.96 -9.00 -0.53
C TRP A 356 6.16 -9.29 -1.82
N PRO A 357 5.24 -10.26 -1.87
CA PRO A 357 5.03 -11.34 -0.91
C PRO A 357 6.32 -12.08 -0.54
N PRO A 358 6.42 -12.65 0.67
CA PRO A 358 7.58 -13.45 1.04
C PRO A 358 7.74 -14.61 0.03
N PRO A 359 8.99 -14.94 -0.38
CA PRO A 359 9.22 -16.10 -1.22
C PRO A 359 8.78 -17.36 -0.46
N PRO A 360 8.19 -18.35 -1.16
CA PRO A 360 7.84 -19.63 -0.53
C PRO A 360 9.12 -20.29 0.00
N THR A 361 9.09 -20.78 1.23
CA THR A 361 10.24 -21.44 1.87
C THR A 361 10.14 -22.95 1.66
N ASP A 362 11.27 -23.61 1.34
CA ASP A 362 11.30 -25.06 1.09
C ASP A 362 10.82 -25.89 2.31
N ALA A 363 10.98 -25.35 3.53
CA ALA A 363 10.50 -25.93 4.78
C ALA A 363 8.96 -25.93 4.94
N GLU A 364 8.24 -25.07 4.20
CA GLU A 364 6.76 -25.01 4.21
C GLU A 364 6.12 -26.28 3.63
N VAL A 365 6.88 -27.04 2.84
CA VAL A 365 6.40 -28.26 2.17
C VAL A 365 6.40 -29.47 3.11
N GLU A 366 7.25 -29.49 4.14
CA GLU A 366 7.50 -30.69 4.95
C GLU A 366 6.96 -30.62 6.39
N ALA A 367 6.80 -29.43 6.99
CA ALA A 367 6.54 -29.30 8.43
C ALA A 367 5.06 -29.34 8.88
N GLY A 368 4.09 -29.38 7.96
CA GLY A 368 2.65 -29.54 8.30
C GLY A 368 2.00 -28.39 9.09
N GLY A 369 2.74 -27.32 9.40
CA GLY A 369 2.22 -26.09 10.00
C GLY A 369 1.67 -25.15 8.94
N HIS A 370 0.34 -25.14 8.75
CA HIS A 370 -0.32 -24.35 7.71
C HIS A 370 -0.80 -22.95 8.16
N SER A 371 -0.35 -22.45 9.32
CA SER A 371 -0.86 -21.21 9.92
C SER A 371 0.28 -20.39 10.53
N ALA A 372 0.09 -19.07 10.58
CA ALA A 372 1.01 -18.19 11.30
C ALA A 372 1.11 -18.58 12.78
N PRO A 373 2.26 -18.36 13.44
CA PRO A 373 2.40 -18.59 14.87
C PRO A 373 1.28 -17.91 15.67
N GLY A 374 0.68 -18.62 16.63
CA GLY A 374 -0.55 -18.16 17.31
C GLY A 374 -0.47 -16.77 17.94
N LYS A 375 0.69 -16.40 18.50
CA LYS A 375 0.92 -15.05 19.06
C LYS A 375 0.92 -13.96 17.99
N LEU A 376 1.47 -14.22 16.79
CA LEU A 376 1.45 -13.28 15.67
C LEU A 376 0.05 -13.17 15.07
N MET A 377 -0.66 -14.29 14.97
CA MET A 377 -2.07 -14.31 14.56
C MET A 377 -2.91 -13.45 15.51
N LEU A 378 -2.72 -13.58 16.82
CA LEU A 378 -3.43 -12.76 17.81
C LEU A 378 -3.16 -11.27 17.64
N ILE A 379 -1.88 -10.86 17.48
CA ILE A 379 -1.53 -9.47 17.20
C ILE A 379 -2.22 -8.98 15.91
N ALA A 380 -2.16 -9.77 14.84
CA ALA A 380 -2.78 -9.44 13.56
C ALA A 380 -4.31 -9.31 13.66
N GLN A 381 -4.97 -10.14 14.48
CA GLN A 381 -6.41 -10.01 14.74
C GLN A 381 -6.74 -8.66 15.41
N HIS A 382 -5.93 -8.22 16.37
CA HIS A 382 -6.12 -6.90 16.98
C HIS A 382 -5.92 -5.76 15.98
N LEU A 383 -4.88 -5.82 15.16
CA LEU A 383 -4.61 -4.83 14.11
C LEU A 383 -5.75 -4.77 13.08
N VAL A 384 -6.26 -5.92 12.62
CA VAL A 384 -7.39 -6.01 11.69
C VAL A 384 -8.67 -5.46 12.33
N ARG A 385 -8.97 -5.81 13.59
CA ARG A 385 -10.13 -5.28 14.31
C ARG A 385 -10.07 -3.76 14.43
N ARG A 386 -8.90 -3.21 14.78
CA ARG A 386 -8.67 -1.76 14.88
C ARG A 386 -8.81 -1.08 13.52
N ALA A 387 -8.28 -1.69 12.45
CA ALA A 387 -8.43 -1.17 11.10
C ALA A 387 -9.90 -1.21 10.63
N ASP A 388 -10.63 -2.31 10.85
CA ASP A 388 -12.04 -2.42 10.46
C ASP A 388 -12.93 -1.43 11.23
N ALA A 389 -12.61 -1.14 12.51
CA ALA A 389 -13.29 -0.10 13.28
C ALA A 389 -13.12 1.32 12.70
N LEU A 390 -12.00 1.59 12.01
CA LEU A 390 -11.74 2.86 11.32
C LEU A 390 -12.43 2.94 9.95
N ARG A 391 -12.94 1.82 9.41
CA ARG A 391 -13.37 1.74 8.01
C ARG A 391 -14.48 2.72 7.69
N ASP A 392 -15.44 2.86 8.60
CA ASP A 392 -16.65 3.65 8.39
C ASP A 392 -16.50 5.10 8.92
N THR A 393 -15.46 5.38 9.71
CA THR A 393 -15.22 6.69 10.35
C THR A 393 -14.06 7.48 9.77
N ALA A 394 -13.10 6.82 9.11
CA ALA A 394 -11.95 7.47 8.51
C ALA A 394 -12.36 8.32 7.28
N ASN A 395 -12.21 9.63 7.40
CA ASN A 395 -12.56 10.60 6.36
C ASN A 395 -11.39 11.51 5.97
N THR A 396 -10.30 11.48 6.74
CA THR A 396 -9.08 12.24 6.46
C THR A 396 -7.96 11.36 5.91
N VAL A 397 -6.98 11.98 5.23
CA VAL A 397 -5.79 11.30 4.72
C VAL A 397 -5.02 10.60 5.85
N ASP A 398 -4.87 11.25 7.01
CA ASP A 398 -4.18 10.67 8.18
C ASP A 398 -4.89 9.40 8.70
N GLU A 399 -6.20 9.46 8.91
CA GLU A 399 -6.98 8.30 9.38
C GLU A 399 -6.95 7.14 8.40
N CYS A 400 -7.07 7.43 7.10
CA CYS A 400 -7.00 6.42 6.06
C CYS A 400 -5.60 5.77 6.01
N ILE A 401 -4.53 6.57 6.08
CA ILE A 401 -3.15 6.04 6.13
C ILE A 401 -2.94 5.18 7.38
N ARG A 402 -3.48 5.59 8.54
CA ARG A 402 -3.43 4.79 9.77
C ARG A 402 -4.10 3.43 9.58
N GLY A 403 -5.32 3.41 9.04
CA GLY A 403 -6.03 2.18 8.70
C GLY A 403 -5.23 1.29 7.73
N ALA A 404 -4.62 1.89 6.71
CA ALA A 404 -3.78 1.19 5.75
C ALA A 404 -2.53 0.57 6.38
N ILE A 405 -1.91 1.25 7.35
CA ILE A 405 -0.74 0.74 8.09
C ILE A 405 -1.13 -0.42 9.00
N LEU A 406 -2.21 -0.30 9.77
CA LEU A 406 -2.69 -1.37 10.64
C LEU A 406 -2.97 -2.64 9.83
N ALA A 407 -3.65 -2.49 8.69
CA ALA A 407 -3.93 -3.59 7.78
C ALA A 407 -2.66 -4.16 7.12
N THR A 408 -1.71 -3.30 6.72
CA THR A 408 -0.42 -3.73 6.13
C THR A 408 0.41 -4.50 7.14
N ASP A 409 0.55 -4.00 8.37
CA ASP A 409 1.31 -4.67 9.43
C ASP A 409 0.67 -6.01 9.82
N ALA A 410 -0.66 -6.08 9.91
CA ALA A 410 -1.35 -7.34 10.15
C ALA A 410 -1.03 -8.36 9.04
N LEU A 411 -1.11 -7.92 7.78
CA LEU A 411 -0.80 -8.76 6.64
C LEU A 411 0.64 -9.27 6.67
N GLU A 412 1.59 -8.39 6.97
CA GLU A 412 3.02 -8.71 7.08
C GLU A 412 3.33 -9.65 8.23
N LEU A 413 2.68 -9.52 9.39
CA LEU A 413 2.84 -10.44 10.51
C LEU A 413 2.27 -11.83 10.23
N LEU A 414 1.28 -11.92 9.36
CA LEU A 414 0.68 -13.20 8.95
C LEU A 414 1.46 -13.89 7.84
N CYS A 415 2.27 -13.15 7.05
CA CYS A 415 3.00 -13.67 5.89
C CYS A 415 2.13 -14.56 4.98
N TYR A 416 0.83 -14.23 4.86
CA TYR A 416 -0.18 -15.01 4.16
C TYR A 416 -0.52 -16.42 4.73
N GLN A 417 0.20 -16.89 5.75
CA GLN A 417 0.04 -18.24 6.33
C GLN A 417 -1.33 -18.48 6.95
N THR A 418 -2.01 -17.45 7.47
CA THR A 418 -3.41 -17.55 7.93
C THR A 418 -4.34 -16.91 6.89
N PRO A 419 -4.75 -17.65 5.85
CA PRO A 419 -5.23 -17.06 4.60
C PRO A 419 -6.51 -16.23 4.78
N THR A 420 -7.49 -16.67 5.57
CA THR A 420 -8.73 -15.90 5.78
C THR A 420 -8.48 -14.53 6.40
N LEU A 421 -7.67 -14.48 7.45
CA LEU A 421 -7.35 -13.22 8.13
C LEU A 421 -6.42 -12.34 7.28
N ALA A 422 -5.47 -12.95 6.57
CA ALA A 422 -4.59 -12.25 5.63
C ALA A 422 -5.40 -11.61 4.50
N LEU A 423 -6.41 -12.29 3.96
CA LEU A 423 -7.28 -11.72 2.93
C LEU A 423 -8.16 -10.58 3.45
N GLN A 424 -8.63 -10.66 4.69
CA GLN A 424 -9.33 -9.54 5.34
C GLN A 424 -8.41 -8.32 5.50
N ALA A 425 -7.18 -8.53 5.97
CA ALA A 425 -6.18 -7.47 6.08
C ALA A 425 -5.83 -6.86 4.71
N LEU A 426 -5.64 -7.69 3.68
CA LEU A 426 -5.37 -7.24 2.31
C LEU A 426 -6.52 -6.39 1.75
N CYS A 427 -7.77 -6.77 2.04
CA CYS A 427 -8.96 -6.02 1.64
C CYS A 427 -8.98 -4.62 2.28
N LEU A 428 -8.84 -4.56 3.61
CA LEU A 428 -8.80 -3.29 4.35
C LEU A 428 -7.64 -2.40 3.89
N LYS A 429 -6.46 -2.98 3.67
CA LYS A 429 -5.29 -2.27 3.17
C LYS A 429 -5.62 -1.52 1.88
N HIS A 430 -6.09 -2.21 0.85
CA HIS A 430 -6.36 -1.56 -0.44
C HIS A 430 -7.53 -0.57 -0.38
N GLU A 431 -8.55 -0.85 0.43
CA GLU A 431 -9.66 0.08 0.66
C GLU A 431 -9.17 1.40 1.26
N PHE A 432 -8.39 1.34 2.35
CA PHE A 432 -7.83 2.53 2.98
C PHE A 432 -6.82 3.26 2.11
N GLU A 433 -5.99 2.54 1.35
CA GLU A 433 -5.08 3.13 0.37
C GLU A 433 -5.85 3.97 -0.65
N VAL A 434 -6.95 3.45 -1.21
CA VAL A 434 -7.77 4.21 -2.16
C VAL A 434 -8.49 5.38 -1.50
N LYS A 435 -9.06 5.20 -0.30
CA LYS A 435 -9.68 6.30 0.45
C LYS A 435 -8.69 7.45 0.72
N ALA A 436 -7.44 7.13 1.07
CA ALA A 436 -6.39 8.14 1.24
C ALA A 436 -6.04 8.85 -0.08
N GLU A 437 -5.97 8.10 -1.18
CA GLU A 437 -5.66 8.64 -2.51
C GLU A 437 -6.72 9.60 -3.03
N VAL A 438 -8.00 9.27 -2.89
CA VAL A 438 -9.12 10.10 -3.36
C VAL A 438 -9.43 11.28 -2.45
N ALA A 439 -8.96 11.27 -1.20
CA ALA A 439 -9.16 12.37 -0.26
C ALA A 439 -8.33 13.63 -0.59
N PHE A 440 -7.35 13.53 -1.51
CA PHE A 440 -6.60 14.70 -1.98
C PHE A 440 -7.40 15.50 -3.01
N LEU A 441 -7.66 16.77 -2.68
CA LEU A 441 -8.31 17.70 -3.61
C LEU A 441 -7.44 17.93 -4.84
N GLY A 442 -8.07 17.97 -6.02
CA GLY A 442 -7.39 18.21 -7.29
C GLY A 442 -6.74 16.97 -7.92
N VAL A 443 -6.80 15.80 -7.26
CA VAL A 443 -6.51 14.51 -7.89
C VAL A 443 -7.67 14.12 -8.80
N GLY A 444 -7.85 14.85 -9.90
CA GLY A 444 -8.81 14.53 -10.96
C GLY A 444 -8.18 13.77 -12.12
N TYR A 445 -6.93 13.33 -11.98
CA TYR A 445 -6.16 12.70 -13.05
C TYR A 445 -5.90 11.23 -12.74
N HIS A 446 -6.48 10.36 -13.57
CA HIS A 446 -6.25 8.94 -13.78
C HIS A 446 -5.39 8.22 -12.71
N PHE A 447 -6.05 7.49 -11.80
CA PHE A 447 -5.35 6.59 -10.88
C PHE A 447 -4.76 5.39 -11.66
N ASP A 448 -3.54 4.95 -11.35
CA ASP A 448 -2.94 3.75 -11.97
C ASP A 448 -3.56 2.46 -11.41
N LEU A 449 -4.82 2.22 -11.77
CA LEU A 449 -5.58 1.05 -11.34
C LEU A 449 -4.98 -0.24 -11.87
N LYS A 450 -4.38 -0.21 -13.06
CA LYS A 450 -3.83 -1.44 -13.66
C LYS A 450 -2.78 -2.06 -12.74
N ARG A 451 -1.82 -1.27 -12.26
CA ARG A 451 -0.80 -1.78 -11.32
C ARG A 451 -1.39 -2.25 -10.01
N ARG A 452 -2.37 -1.52 -9.47
CA ARG A 452 -3.06 -1.89 -8.24
C ARG A 452 -3.76 -3.24 -8.39
N LEU A 453 -4.52 -3.46 -9.47
CA LEU A 453 -5.22 -4.72 -9.73
C LEU A 453 -4.23 -5.88 -10.02
N ASP A 454 -3.15 -5.62 -10.76
CA ASP A 454 -2.10 -6.63 -11.02
C ASP A 454 -1.42 -7.06 -9.71
N GLU A 455 -1.16 -6.12 -8.81
CA GLU A 455 -0.66 -6.40 -7.47
C GLU A 455 -1.68 -7.16 -6.62
N MET A 456 -2.95 -6.75 -6.62
CA MET A 456 -4.00 -7.46 -5.88
C MET A 456 -4.11 -8.91 -6.32
N GLU A 457 -4.10 -9.18 -7.62
CA GLU A 457 -4.13 -10.55 -8.17
C GLU A 457 -2.94 -11.37 -7.70
N ARG A 458 -1.75 -10.78 -7.67
CA ARG A 458 -0.54 -11.42 -7.15
C ARG A 458 -0.67 -11.74 -5.66
N ASP A 459 -1.03 -10.76 -4.84
CA ASP A 459 -1.08 -10.89 -3.39
C ASP A 459 -2.20 -11.86 -2.96
N VAL A 460 -3.37 -11.82 -3.61
CA VAL A 460 -4.46 -12.78 -3.39
C VAL A 460 -4.05 -14.20 -3.82
N LYS A 461 -3.31 -14.34 -4.92
CA LYS A 461 -2.79 -15.65 -5.35
C LYS A 461 -1.81 -16.22 -4.34
N SER A 462 -0.90 -15.41 -3.79
CA SER A 462 0.01 -15.82 -2.71
C SER A 462 -0.75 -16.24 -1.46
N ALA A 463 -1.72 -15.43 -1.01
CA ALA A 463 -2.61 -15.79 0.10
C ALA A 463 -3.38 -17.09 -0.14
N SER A 464 -3.88 -17.28 -1.36
CA SER A 464 -4.72 -18.42 -1.69
C SER A 464 -3.95 -19.73 -1.77
N HIS A 465 -2.61 -19.69 -1.82
CA HIS A 465 -1.76 -20.88 -1.83
C HIS A 465 -1.95 -21.75 -0.59
N TYR A 466 -2.25 -21.14 0.57
CA TYR A 466 -2.50 -21.84 1.83
C TYR A 466 -3.91 -22.47 1.89
N PHE A 467 -4.80 -22.20 0.94
CA PHE A 467 -6.06 -22.95 0.84
C PHE A 467 -5.86 -24.30 0.15
N HIS A 468 -6.72 -25.27 0.51
CA HIS A 468 -6.76 -26.56 -0.17
C HIS A 468 -6.88 -26.41 -1.70
N LYS A 469 -6.06 -27.16 -2.47
CA LYS A 469 -5.93 -27.05 -3.94
C LYS A 469 -7.26 -26.99 -4.70
N ARG A 470 -8.28 -27.76 -4.25
CA ARG A 470 -9.63 -27.77 -4.88
C ARG A 470 -10.41 -26.46 -4.70
N ARG A 471 -10.15 -25.70 -3.63
CA ARG A 471 -10.84 -24.44 -3.31
C ARG A 471 -9.99 -23.21 -3.59
N CYS A 472 -8.66 -23.36 -3.68
CA CYS A 472 -7.68 -22.31 -3.89
C CYS A 472 -8.13 -21.28 -4.94
N ARG A 473 -8.47 -21.72 -6.16
CA ARG A 473 -8.85 -20.74 -7.20
C ARG A 473 -10.26 -20.17 -7.07
N ALA A 474 -11.19 -20.88 -6.43
CA ALA A 474 -12.49 -20.31 -6.14
C ALA A 474 -12.35 -19.20 -5.09
N ALA A 475 -11.58 -19.45 -4.03
CA ALA A 475 -11.26 -18.47 -3.00
C ALA A 475 -10.51 -17.25 -3.57
N GLU A 476 -9.54 -17.48 -4.47
CA GLU A 476 -8.82 -16.39 -5.16
C GLU A 476 -9.78 -15.46 -5.90
N LEU A 477 -10.66 -16.01 -6.72
CA LEU A 477 -11.61 -15.22 -7.52
C LEU A 477 -12.67 -14.53 -6.68
N ASP A 478 -13.22 -15.22 -5.67
CA ASP A 478 -14.20 -14.66 -4.73
C ASP A 478 -13.62 -13.46 -3.96
N THR A 479 -12.38 -13.61 -3.49
CA THR A 479 -11.64 -12.55 -2.82
C THR A 479 -11.40 -11.35 -3.74
N LEU A 480 -10.97 -11.59 -4.98
CA LEU A 480 -10.76 -10.50 -5.95
C LEU A 480 -12.06 -9.74 -6.23
N VAL A 481 -13.18 -10.45 -6.38
CA VAL A 481 -14.51 -9.82 -6.51
C VAL A 481 -14.83 -8.98 -5.27
N SER A 482 -14.60 -9.51 -4.06
CA SER A 482 -14.86 -8.81 -2.80
C SER A 482 -14.04 -7.52 -2.68
N ILE A 483 -12.71 -7.58 -2.84
CA ILE A 483 -11.85 -6.40 -2.78
C ILE A 483 -12.21 -5.42 -3.90
N GLY A 484 -12.42 -5.92 -5.13
CA GLY A 484 -12.83 -5.09 -6.27
C GLY A 484 -14.10 -4.29 -6.01
N ASN A 485 -15.13 -4.92 -5.43
CA ASN A 485 -16.37 -4.24 -5.05
C ASN A 485 -16.12 -3.11 -4.05
N ARG A 486 -15.24 -3.29 -3.08
CA ARG A 486 -14.91 -2.23 -2.11
C ARG A 486 -14.20 -1.05 -2.76
N LEU A 487 -13.23 -1.31 -3.64
CA LEU A 487 -12.56 -0.24 -4.37
C LEU A 487 -13.53 0.53 -5.27
N MET A 488 -14.41 -0.19 -5.97
CA MET A 488 -15.46 0.43 -6.79
C MET A 488 -16.35 1.36 -5.94
N LEU A 489 -16.77 0.93 -4.74
CA LEU A 489 -17.56 1.78 -3.85
C LEU A 489 -16.77 3.02 -3.41
N ALA A 490 -15.51 2.88 -3.02
CA ALA A 490 -14.67 4.01 -2.63
C ALA A 490 -14.50 5.03 -3.78
N PHE A 491 -14.27 4.57 -5.01
CA PHE A 491 -14.21 5.46 -6.18
C PHE A 491 -15.56 6.12 -6.49
N ARG A 492 -16.66 5.37 -6.37
CA ARG A 492 -18.01 5.90 -6.57
C ARG A 492 -18.36 6.99 -5.57
N GLU A 493 -18.06 6.78 -4.29
CA GLU A 493 -18.27 7.77 -3.23
C GLU A 493 -17.45 9.04 -3.46
N ALA A 494 -16.25 8.90 -4.02
CA ALA A 494 -15.38 10.02 -4.38
C ALA A 494 -15.67 10.65 -5.76
N GLY A 495 -16.69 10.18 -6.50
CA GLY A 495 -17.04 10.69 -7.83
C GLY A 495 -16.04 10.37 -8.95
N GLN A 496 -15.19 9.34 -8.78
CA GLN A 496 -14.17 8.92 -9.74
C GLN A 496 -14.76 7.89 -10.72
N PHE A 497 -15.56 8.35 -11.68
CA PHE A 497 -16.37 7.49 -12.55
C PHE A 497 -15.56 6.58 -13.48
N ASP A 498 -14.45 7.06 -14.03
CA ASP A 498 -13.63 6.25 -14.95
C ASP A 498 -12.98 5.07 -14.23
N GLU A 499 -12.47 5.32 -13.02
CA GLU A 499 -11.91 4.33 -12.11
C GLU A 499 -12.97 3.32 -11.65
N GLU A 500 -14.16 3.80 -11.27
CA GLU A 500 -15.30 2.96 -10.93
C GLU A 500 -15.63 1.99 -12.08
N GLN A 501 -15.74 2.50 -13.32
CA GLN A 501 -16.04 1.67 -14.49
C GLN A 501 -14.93 0.66 -14.79
N TYR A 502 -13.67 1.04 -14.60
CA TYR A 502 -12.55 0.13 -14.77
C TYR A 502 -12.58 -1.01 -13.75
N CYS A 503 -12.86 -0.70 -12.47
CA CYS A 503 -13.08 -1.70 -11.43
C CYS A 503 -14.26 -2.62 -11.77
N LEU A 504 -15.42 -2.07 -12.16
CA LEU A 504 -16.60 -2.82 -12.58
C LEU A 504 -16.29 -3.82 -13.71
N ALA A 505 -15.56 -3.39 -14.74
CA ALA A 505 -15.17 -4.25 -15.84
C ALA A 505 -14.30 -5.42 -15.38
N ARG A 506 -13.37 -5.18 -14.44
CA ARG A 506 -12.54 -6.26 -13.88
C ARG A 506 -13.34 -7.20 -12.98
N ILE A 507 -14.22 -6.68 -12.13
CA ILE A 507 -15.11 -7.47 -11.27
C ILE A 507 -15.97 -8.42 -12.09
N ARG A 508 -16.58 -7.93 -13.19
CA ARG A 508 -17.37 -8.76 -14.11
C ARG A 508 -16.53 -9.91 -14.68
N THR A 509 -15.28 -9.63 -15.05
CA THR A 509 -14.34 -10.65 -15.54
C THR A 509 -14.08 -11.73 -14.49
N TRP A 510 -13.74 -11.35 -13.25
CA TRP A 510 -13.48 -12.31 -12.17
C TRP A 510 -14.73 -13.10 -11.78
N HIS A 511 -15.89 -12.45 -11.70
CA HIS A 511 -17.16 -13.08 -11.38
C HIS A 511 -17.59 -14.09 -12.47
N ARG A 512 -17.34 -13.80 -13.75
CA ARG A 512 -17.53 -14.76 -14.83
C ARG A 512 -16.63 -15.98 -14.66
N LEU A 513 -15.34 -15.77 -14.40
CA LEU A 513 -14.40 -16.88 -14.19
C LEU A 513 -14.80 -17.75 -12.99
N LEU A 514 -15.35 -17.13 -11.94
CA LEU A 514 -15.87 -17.83 -10.77
C LEU A 514 -17.11 -18.64 -11.14
N ARG A 515 -18.09 -18.03 -11.82
CA ARG A 515 -19.31 -18.71 -12.28
C ARG A 515 -18.99 -19.87 -13.21
N PHE A 516 -18.11 -19.69 -14.19
CA PHE A 516 -17.71 -20.75 -15.12
C PHE A 516 -17.12 -21.97 -14.39
N ARG A 517 -16.42 -21.74 -13.27
CA ARG A 517 -15.90 -22.83 -12.44
C ARG A 517 -16.96 -23.50 -11.56
N GLN A 518 -17.93 -22.74 -11.06
CA GLN A 518 -18.97 -23.26 -10.17
C GLN A 518 -20.10 -23.97 -10.95
N THR A 519 -20.36 -23.55 -12.19
CA THR A 519 -21.45 -24.06 -13.01
C THR A 519 -21.07 -25.35 -13.73
N ARG A 520 -21.84 -26.42 -13.45
CA ARG A 520 -21.76 -27.70 -14.16
C ARG A 520 -22.76 -27.81 -15.31
N ASN A 521 -23.64 -26.82 -15.47
CA ASN A 521 -24.70 -26.81 -16.48
C ASN A 521 -24.17 -26.28 -17.83
N PRO A 522 -24.26 -27.05 -18.93
CA PRO A 522 -23.76 -26.63 -20.24
C PRO A 522 -24.47 -25.39 -20.81
N ILE A 523 -25.75 -25.19 -20.51
CA ILE A 523 -26.52 -24.03 -20.99
C ILE A 523 -25.99 -22.74 -20.36
N GLU A 524 -25.70 -22.77 -19.06
CA GLU A 524 -25.12 -21.64 -18.34
C GLU A 524 -23.69 -21.33 -18.81
N GLN A 525 -22.91 -22.36 -19.16
CA GLN A 525 -21.59 -22.18 -19.75
C GLN A 525 -21.67 -21.49 -21.12
N LEU A 526 -22.63 -21.88 -21.96
CA LEU A 526 -22.89 -21.23 -23.25
C LEU A 526 -23.33 -19.77 -23.07
N ALA A 527 -24.28 -19.51 -22.17
CA ALA A 527 -24.71 -18.15 -21.85
C ALA A 527 -23.55 -17.28 -21.34
N ASN A 528 -22.70 -17.83 -20.47
CA ASN A 528 -21.50 -17.15 -19.98
C ASN A 528 -20.50 -16.84 -21.10
N ALA A 529 -20.34 -17.74 -22.08
CA ALA A 529 -19.48 -17.52 -23.24
C ALA A 529 -20.02 -16.40 -24.15
N ILE A 530 -21.33 -16.38 -24.40
CA ILE A 530 -21.99 -15.31 -25.17
C ILE A 530 -21.79 -13.96 -24.47
N MET A 531 -22.01 -13.90 -23.16
CA MET A 531 -21.78 -12.67 -22.38
C MET A 531 -20.31 -12.25 -22.38
N ALA A 532 -19.37 -13.20 -22.36
CA ALA A 532 -17.94 -12.91 -22.47
C ALA A 532 -17.58 -12.27 -23.81
N TYR A 533 -18.17 -12.79 -24.88
CA TYR A 533 -18.01 -12.24 -26.21
C TYR A 533 -18.59 -10.83 -26.29
N ALA A 534 -19.82 -10.61 -25.78
CA ALA A 534 -20.43 -9.28 -25.73
C ALA A 534 -19.53 -8.24 -25.04
N GLU A 535 -19.00 -8.56 -23.86
CA GLU A 535 -18.11 -7.66 -23.12
C GLU A 535 -16.78 -7.43 -23.84
N PHE A 536 -16.21 -8.47 -24.46
CA PHE A 536 -14.98 -8.33 -25.25
C PHE A 536 -15.16 -7.29 -26.36
N LEU A 537 -16.31 -7.31 -27.04
CA LEU A 537 -16.69 -6.35 -28.08
C LEU A 537 -16.93 -4.95 -27.51
N LEU A 538 -17.69 -4.84 -26.40
CA LEU A 538 -18.02 -3.56 -25.76
C LEU A 538 -16.79 -2.84 -25.19
N ALA A 539 -15.72 -3.56 -24.86
CA ALA A 539 -14.54 -2.99 -24.25
C ALA A 539 -13.77 -2.00 -25.15
N LYS A 540 -13.76 -2.19 -26.48
CA LYS A 540 -13.10 -1.28 -27.44
C LYS A 540 -13.81 -1.29 -28.80
N PRO A 541 -14.09 -0.12 -29.40
CA PRO A 541 -14.75 -0.06 -30.72
C PRO A 541 -13.93 -0.73 -31.83
N SER A 542 -12.59 -0.72 -31.74
CA SER A 542 -11.75 -1.45 -32.69
C SER A 542 -11.96 -2.97 -32.63
N ARG A 543 -12.23 -3.54 -31.44
CA ARG A 543 -12.53 -4.98 -31.31
C ARG A 543 -13.85 -5.32 -31.99
N TYR A 544 -14.85 -4.45 -31.84
CA TYR A 544 -16.13 -4.59 -32.51
C TYR A 544 -15.98 -4.60 -34.03
N ILE A 545 -15.28 -3.61 -34.60
CA ILE A 545 -15.04 -3.53 -36.06
C ILE A 545 -14.30 -4.77 -36.56
N VAL A 546 -13.21 -5.16 -35.89
CA VAL A 546 -12.44 -6.36 -36.27
C VAL A 546 -13.30 -7.61 -36.19
N ALA A 547 -14.14 -7.74 -35.16
CA ALA A 547 -15.04 -8.89 -35.03
C ALA A 547 -16.10 -8.95 -36.12
N LEU A 548 -16.66 -7.81 -36.55
CA LEU A 548 -17.55 -7.75 -37.72
C LEU A 548 -16.86 -8.26 -38.98
N CYS A 549 -15.62 -7.82 -39.22
CA CYS A 549 -14.82 -8.31 -40.36
C CYS A 549 -14.58 -9.82 -40.28
N ILE A 550 -14.22 -10.34 -39.10
CA ILE A 550 -13.99 -11.77 -38.88
C ILE A 550 -15.27 -12.58 -39.14
N TRP A 551 -16.41 -12.15 -38.58
CA TRP A 551 -17.69 -12.83 -38.79
C TRP A 551 -18.11 -12.81 -40.25
N TYR A 552 -17.96 -11.67 -40.92
CA TYR A 552 -18.27 -11.57 -42.34
C TYR A 552 -17.43 -12.54 -43.16
N VAL A 553 -16.09 -12.50 -43.02
CA VAL A 553 -15.18 -13.39 -43.75
C VAL A 553 -15.44 -14.86 -43.45
N ALA A 554 -15.70 -15.21 -42.17
CA ALA A 554 -16.02 -16.56 -41.77
C ALA A 554 -17.33 -17.05 -42.42
N LEU A 555 -18.36 -16.21 -42.46
CA LEU A 555 -19.62 -16.54 -43.12
C LEU A 555 -19.46 -16.67 -44.64
N VAL A 556 -18.69 -15.79 -45.29
CA VAL A 556 -18.37 -15.93 -46.73
C VAL A 556 -17.72 -17.29 -47.00
N GLY A 557 -16.70 -17.65 -46.20
CA GLY A 557 -16.02 -18.95 -46.34
C GLY A 557 -16.95 -20.14 -46.10
N LEU A 558 -17.82 -20.07 -45.10
CA LEU A 558 -18.79 -21.13 -44.82
C LEU A 558 -19.83 -21.28 -45.93
N TRP A 559 -20.35 -20.17 -46.48
CA TRP A 559 -21.26 -20.19 -47.62
C TRP A 559 -20.59 -20.77 -48.86
N TRP A 560 -19.33 -20.41 -49.12
CA TRP A 560 -18.57 -20.92 -50.26
C TRP A 560 -18.31 -22.43 -50.18
N VAL A 561 -18.06 -22.97 -48.98
CA VAL A 561 -17.74 -24.39 -48.78
C VAL A 561 -18.99 -25.26 -48.64
N LEU A 562 -20.01 -24.80 -47.92
CA LEU A 562 -21.15 -25.64 -47.51
C LEU A 562 -22.37 -25.52 -48.41
N VAL A 563 -22.46 -24.48 -49.24
CA VAL A 563 -23.59 -24.29 -50.15
C VAL A 563 -23.08 -24.36 -51.58
N PRO A 564 -23.06 -25.56 -52.19
CA PRO A 564 -22.67 -25.70 -53.59
C PRO A 564 -23.64 -24.92 -54.46
N VAL A 565 -23.11 -23.97 -55.24
CA VAL A 565 -23.93 -23.23 -56.20
C VAL A 565 -24.20 -24.13 -57.41
N GLU A 566 -25.40 -24.69 -57.46
CA GLU A 566 -25.84 -25.68 -58.46
C GLU A 566 -25.96 -25.14 -59.91
N ASN A 567 -25.48 -23.94 -60.25
CA ASN A 567 -25.70 -23.36 -61.58
C ASN A 567 -24.57 -22.45 -62.13
N VAL A 568 -23.31 -22.61 -61.71
CA VAL A 568 -22.20 -21.90 -62.35
C VAL A 568 -21.46 -22.88 -63.27
N ASN A 569 -21.53 -22.62 -64.58
CA ASN A 569 -20.68 -23.29 -65.57
C ASN A 569 -19.21 -22.90 -65.31
N SER A 570 -18.55 -23.68 -64.46
CA SER A 570 -17.13 -24.05 -64.38
C SER A 570 -16.00 -23.18 -64.96
N ASP A 571 -16.04 -21.84 -64.98
CA ASP A 571 -14.83 -21.08 -65.37
C ASP A 571 -14.57 -19.73 -64.65
N SER A 572 -15.34 -19.34 -63.63
CA SER A 572 -15.05 -18.10 -62.88
C SER A 572 -15.20 -18.25 -61.36
N SER A 573 -14.11 -18.66 -60.71
CA SER A 573 -13.96 -18.60 -59.23
C SER A 573 -14.31 -17.25 -58.57
N PRO A 574 -14.20 -16.07 -59.23
CA PRO A 574 -14.61 -14.81 -58.62
C PRO A 574 -16.13 -14.69 -58.39
N ASP A 575 -16.94 -15.26 -59.30
CA ASP A 575 -18.40 -15.09 -59.27
C ASP A 575 -19.05 -15.93 -58.15
N GLU A 576 -18.47 -17.10 -57.86
CA GLU A 576 -18.88 -17.95 -56.73
C GLU A 576 -18.60 -17.27 -55.38
N ILE A 577 -17.41 -16.67 -55.23
CA ILE A 577 -17.04 -15.94 -54.02
C ILE A 577 -17.93 -14.70 -53.85
N LEU A 578 -18.21 -13.97 -54.94
CA LEU A 578 -19.10 -12.80 -54.90
C LEU A 578 -20.52 -13.19 -54.48
N SER A 579 -21.02 -14.33 -54.97
CA SER A 579 -22.33 -14.87 -54.60
C SER A 579 -22.38 -15.26 -53.12
N ALA A 580 -21.38 -15.99 -52.63
CA ALA A 580 -21.24 -16.34 -51.21
C ALA A 580 -21.11 -15.09 -50.31
N ALA A 581 -20.36 -14.07 -50.78
CA ALA A 581 -20.19 -12.80 -50.09
C ALA A 581 -21.51 -12.01 -49.98
N SER A 582 -22.31 -12.01 -51.05
CA SER A 582 -23.65 -11.41 -51.08
C SER A 582 -24.63 -12.14 -50.15
N ALA A 583 -24.65 -13.48 -50.18
CA ALA A 583 -25.48 -14.29 -49.29
C ALA A 583 -25.12 -14.06 -47.81
N ALA A 584 -23.83 -14.06 -47.47
CA ALA A 584 -23.34 -13.76 -46.14
C ALA A 584 -23.71 -12.35 -45.68
N TRP A 585 -23.61 -11.34 -46.57
CA TRP A 585 -23.99 -9.96 -46.26
C TRP A 585 -25.49 -9.84 -45.95
N ASN A 586 -26.34 -10.43 -46.78
CA ASN A 586 -27.79 -10.36 -46.60
C ASN A 586 -28.25 -11.07 -45.31
N ALA A 587 -27.64 -12.21 -44.98
CA ALA A 587 -27.92 -12.90 -43.72
C ALA A 587 -27.38 -12.12 -42.51
N PHE A 588 -26.15 -11.62 -42.54
CA PHE A 588 -25.48 -11.04 -41.36
C PHE A 588 -25.76 -9.55 -41.14
N ALA A 589 -25.67 -8.72 -42.19
CA ALA A 589 -25.81 -7.27 -42.05
C ALA A 589 -27.25 -6.80 -42.19
N VAL A 590 -28.03 -7.44 -43.06
CA VAL A 590 -29.42 -7.02 -43.37
C VAL A 590 -30.45 -7.82 -42.57
N ALA A 591 -30.07 -8.99 -42.02
CA ALA A 591 -30.98 -9.95 -41.40
C ALA A 591 -32.17 -10.31 -42.32
N ASN A 592 -31.93 -10.32 -43.64
CA ASN A 592 -32.89 -10.65 -44.68
C ASN A 592 -32.35 -11.82 -45.53
N PRO A 593 -32.27 -13.03 -44.96
CA PRO A 593 -31.78 -14.18 -45.68
C PRO A 593 -32.70 -14.54 -46.86
N GLY A 594 -32.11 -14.89 -48.00
CA GLY A 594 -32.87 -15.45 -49.13
C GLY A 594 -33.45 -16.83 -48.81
N GLU A 595 -34.38 -17.31 -49.66
CA GLU A 595 -34.99 -18.65 -49.50
C GLU A 595 -33.91 -19.74 -49.44
N ALA A 596 -33.91 -20.52 -48.35
CA ALA A 596 -32.97 -21.60 -48.15
C ALA A 596 -33.38 -22.83 -48.97
N LYS A 597 -32.53 -23.22 -49.93
CA LYS A 597 -32.74 -24.41 -50.77
C LYS A 597 -32.17 -25.70 -50.16
N SER A 598 -31.31 -25.59 -49.15
CA SER A 598 -30.73 -26.72 -48.42
C SER A 598 -30.75 -26.48 -46.91
N TRP A 599 -30.56 -27.54 -46.13
CA TRP A 599 -30.49 -27.44 -44.66
C TRP A 599 -29.28 -26.61 -44.21
N GLU A 600 -28.16 -26.72 -44.92
CA GLU A 600 -26.94 -25.94 -44.67
C GLU A 600 -27.18 -24.45 -44.90
N ALA A 601 -27.83 -24.09 -46.02
CA ALA A 601 -28.22 -22.72 -46.31
C ALA A 601 -29.19 -22.16 -45.25
N PHE A 602 -30.14 -22.98 -44.79
CA PHE A 602 -31.06 -22.60 -43.71
C PHE A 602 -30.30 -22.36 -42.40
N ALA A 603 -29.41 -23.27 -42.01
CA ALA A 603 -28.61 -23.14 -40.80
C ALA A 603 -27.71 -21.89 -40.84
N LEU A 604 -27.04 -21.63 -41.97
CA LEU A 604 -26.20 -20.44 -42.15
C LEU A 604 -27.01 -19.14 -42.12
N ASN A 605 -28.22 -19.13 -42.69
CA ASN A 605 -29.14 -17.99 -42.60
C ASN A 605 -29.52 -17.67 -41.15
N VAL A 606 -29.85 -18.71 -40.36
CA VAL A 606 -30.19 -18.55 -38.93
C VAL A 606 -28.99 -18.06 -38.12
N ILE A 607 -27.81 -18.68 -38.31
CA ILE A 607 -26.57 -18.31 -37.61
C ILE A 607 -26.18 -16.87 -37.97
N GLY A 608 -26.16 -16.54 -39.27
CA GLY A 608 -25.83 -15.22 -39.78
C GLY A 608 -26.76 -14.13 -39.25
N SER A 609 -28.07 -14.34 -39.31
CA SER A 609 -29.06 -13.37 -38.83
C SER A 609 -28.98 -13.18 -37.31
N THR A 610 -28.80 -14.28 -36.55
CA THR A 610 -28.65 -14.22 -35.09
C THR A 610 -27.37 -13.47 -34.70
N ALA A 611 -26.25 -13.77 -35.36
CA ALA A 611 -25.00 -13.08 -35.12
C ALA A 611 -25.10 -11.59 -35.50
N GLY A 612 -25.74 -11.28 -36.62
CA GLY A 612 -26.02 -9.91 -37.06
C GLY A 612 -26.79 -9.09 -36.04
N LEU A 613 -27.95 -9.60 -35.61
CA LEU A 613 -28.80 -8.98 -34.59
C LEU A 613 -28.06 -8.81 -33.26
N PHE A 614 -27.27 -9.80 -32.85
CA PHE A 614 -26.45 -9.70 -31.64
C PHE A 614 -25.44 -8.54 -31.73
N HIS A 615 -24.70 -8.44 -32.85
CA HIS A 615 -23.71 -7.36 -33.02
C HIS A 615 -24.38 -5.99 -33.17
N LEU A 616 -25.59 -5.92 -33.74
CA LEU A 616 -26.38 -4.70 -33.77
C LEU A 616 -26.78 -4.28 -32.34
N GLY A 617 -27.23 -5.20 -31.50
CA GLY A 617 -27.54 -4.93 -30.09
C GLY A 617 -26.31 -4.45 -29.29
N VAL A 618 -25.14 -5.04 -29.55
CA VAL A 618 -23.85 -4.58 -28.97
C VAL A 618 -23.53 -3.15 -29.42
N PHE A 619 -23.74 -2.83 -30.69
CA PHE A 619 -23.50 -1.49 -31.23
C PHE A 619 -24.46 -0.43 -30.64
N ILE A 620 -25.75 -0.75 -30.55
CA ILE A 620 -26.75 0.13 -29.89
C ILE A 620 -26.34 0.37 -28.44
N SER A 621 -25.91 -0.67 -27.73
CA SER A 621 -25.42 -0.55 -26.34
C SER A 621 -24.18 0.35 -26.25
N TYR A 622 -23.27 0.25 -27.22
CA TYR A 622 -22.08 1.10 -27.32
C TYR A 622 -22.47 2.57 -27.54
N LEU A 623 -23.36 2.84 -28.50
CA LEU A 623 -23.87 4.19 -28.77
C LEU A 623 -24.56 4.78 -27.54
N TYR A 624 -25.41 4.01 -26.86
CA TYR A 624 -26.07 4.44 -25.63
C TYR A 624 -25.06 4.79 -24.54
N SER A 625 -24.01 3.99 -24.37
CA SER A 625 -22.94 4.28 -23.41
C SER A 625 -22.13 5.53 -23.78
N VAL A 626 -21.98 5.86 -25.07
CA VAL A 626 -21.26 7.08 -25.49
C VAL A 626 -22.13 8.31 -25.30
N VAL A 627 -23.42 8.21 -25.60
CA VAL A 627 -24.38 9.32 -25.47
C VAL A 627 -24.65 9.67 -24.01
N THR A 628 -24.80 8.67 -23.13
CA THR A 628 -25.02 8.91 -21.69
C THR A 628 -23.78 9.40 -20.93
N ARG A 629 -22.59 9.34 -21.56
CA ARG A 629 -21.33 9.87 -21.02
C ARG A 629 -21.04 11.32 -21.40
N LYS A 630 -21.81 11.90 -22.32
CA LYS A 630 -21.79 13.33 -22.67
C LYS A 630 -22.96 14.03 -21.99
#